data_AF-A0A2I0HX64-F1
#
_entry.id   AF-A0A2I0HX64-F1
#
_cell.length_a   1.000
_cell.length_b   1.000
_cell.length_c   1.000
_cell.angle_alpha   90.00
_cell.angle_beta   90.00
_cell.angle_gamma   90.00
#
_symmetry.space_group_name_H-M   'P 1'
#
loop_
_entity.id
_entity.type
_entity.pdbx_description
1 polymer ?
#
loop_
_entity_poly.entity_id
_entity_poly.type
_entity_poly.pdbx_seq_one_letter_code
_entity_poly.pdbx_strand_id
1 'polypeptide(L)'
;MQTISKASCAMASFPCSRVKSGLCIWPSMRQVCLRKGLPYGLFRFLSFPFRTLWGASRSLKVTQFCSVTSSSSSLQIELVPCLKDNYAYLLYDVDTGTVGVVDPSESRPVIDALSRKNRNLTYILNTHHHYDHTGGNLELKARYGAKVIGSMKDKDRIPGIDIALNDGDKWMFAGHEVLVIDTPGHTRGHISFHFPGSGAMFTGDTLFSLSCGKLFEGTPQEMLSSLERIMSLPDDTNIYCGHEYTLEK
;
A
#
# COMPACT_ATOMS: atom_id res chain seq x y z
N MET A 1 -16.13 39.88 49.21
CA MET A 1 -17.06 40.09 48.08
C MET A 1 -16.61 39.16 46.97
N GLN A 2 -17.10 37.92 46.93
CA GLN A 2 -18.22 37.46 46.08
C GLN A 2 -17.92 37.76 44.59
N THR A 3 -17.80 36.77 43.69
CA THR A 3 -18.68 35.62 43.51
C THR A 3 -17.96 34.39 42.94
N ILE A 4 -18.43 33.23 43.43
CA ILE A 4 -18.20 31.87 42.96
C ILE A 4 -19.23 31.60 41.85
N SER A 5 -18.86 30.86 40.81
CA SER A 5 -19.83 30.09 40.01
C SER A 5 -19.34 28.66 39.83
N LYS A 6 -20.03 27.74 40.51
CA LYS A 6 -20.06 26.30 40.29
C LYS A 6 -21.40 25.98 39.62
N ALA A 7 -21.39 25.15 38.58
CA ALA A 7 -22.44 24.20 38.18
C ALA A 7 -22.00 23.53 36.87
N SER A 8 -22.26 22.26 36.55
CA SER A 8 -22.77 21.10 37.26
C SER A 8 -22.54 19.89 36.35
N CYS A 9 -22.32 18.72 36.94
CA CYS A 9 -22.35 17.42 36.27
C CYS A 9 -23.71 17.16 35.61
N ALA A 10 -23.69 16.49 34.45
CA ALA A 10 -24.78 15.63 34.01
C ALA A 10 -24.21 14.35 33.42
N MET A 11 -24.24 13.30 34.22
CA MET A 11 -24.14 11.91 33.80
C MET A 11 -25.45 11.53 33.10
N ALA A 12 -25.36 10.85 31.96
CA ALA A 12 -26.47 10.09 31.40
C ALA A 12 -25.98 8.68 31.05
N SER A 13 -26.53 7.72 31.79
CA SER A 13 -26.25 6.30 31.77
C SER A 13 -27.38 5.54 31.07
N PHE A 14 -27.02 4.67 30.10
CA PHE A 14 -27.61 3.36 29.74
C PHE A 14 -29.11 3.28 29.30
N PRO A 15 -29.54 2.31 28.44
CA PRO A 15 -29.14 0.90 28.52
C PRO A 15 -28.84 0.12 27.23
N CYS A 16 -27.95 -0.86 27.46
CA CYS A 16 -27.71 -2.07 26.68
C CYS A 16 -28.96 -2.97 26.66
N SER A 17 -29.29 -3.55 25.50
CA SER A 17 -30.28 -4.62 25.39
C SER A 17 -29.76 -5.81 24.58
N ARG A 18 -29.54 -6.91 25.33
CA ARG A 18 -29.71 -8.34 24.98
C ARG A 18 -29.29 -8.82 23.58
N VAL A 19 -28.11 -9.43 23.55
CA VAL A 19 -27.81 -10.56 22.66
C VAL A 19 -28.49 -11.83 23.22
N LYS A 20 -29.33 -12.48 22.42
CA LYS A 20 -29.83 -13.83 22.70
C LYS A 20 -28.83 -14.87 22.17
N SER A 21 -28.35 -15.70 23.06
CA SER A 21 -27.64 -16.95 22.83
C SER A 21 -28.53 -17.98 22.14
N GLY A 22 -28.03 -18.59 21.06
CA GLY A 22 -28.56 -19.83 20.49
C GLY A 22 -27.43 -20.85 20.39
N LEU A 23 -27.38 -21.77 21.35
CA LEU A 23 -26.72 -23.07 21.19
C LEU A 23 -27.59 -23.94 20.29
N CYS A 24 -27.01 -24.65 19.33
CA CYS A 24 -27.57 -25.94 18.92
C CYS A 24 -26.47 -26.88 18.42
N ILE A 25 -26.66 -28.13 18.81
CA ILE A 25 -25.71 -29.24 18.84
C ILE A 25 -25.78 -30.03 17.52
N TRP A 26 -24.62 -30.61 17.17
CA TRP A 26 -24.30 -31.73 16.26
C TRP A 26 -25.42 -32.76 15.95
N PRO A 27 -25.35 -33.51 14.82
CA PRO A 27 -24.30 -34.53 14.67
C PRO A 27 -23.72 -34.81 13.27
N SER A 28 -22.56 -35.46 13.35
CA SER A 28 -21.80 -36.16 12.32
C SER A 28 -22.61 -37.16 11.50
N MET A 29 -22.16 -37.41 10.26
CA MET A 29 -22.17 -38.77 9.71
C MET A 29 -20.99 -39.01 8.77
N ARG A 30 -20.23 -40.07 9.08
CA ARG A 30 -19.19 -40.69 8.24
C ARG A 30 -19.84 -41.70 7.29
N GLN A 31 -19.26 -41.87 6.10
CA GLN A 31 -19.04 -43.15 5.38
C GLN A 31 -18.18 -42.80 4.14
N VAL A 32 -16.91 -43.21 3.97
CA VAL A 32 -16.29 -44.56 3.86
C VAL A 32 -16.57 -45.25 2.52
N CYS A 33 -15.57 -45.11 1.63
CA CYS A 33 -14.86 -46.15 0.87
C CYS A 33 -15.43 -46.79 -0.43
N LEU A 34 -14.51 -46.87 -1.41
CA LEU A 34 -14.13 -48.01 -2.29
C LEU A 34 -14.13 -47.60 -3.78
N ARG A 35 -13.02 -47.49 -4.53
CA ARG A 35 -11.86 -48.36 -4.92
C ARG A 35 -12.04 -48.93 -6.35
N LYS A 36 -10.89 -49.01 -7.07
CA LYS A 36 -10.54 -49.73 -8.33
C LYS A 36 -10.79 -48.92 -9.61
N GLY A 37 -9.89 -48.76 -10.59
CA GLY A 37 -8.58 -49.36 -10.90
C GLY A 37 -8.66 -50.27 -12.14
N LEU A 38 -8.10 -49.87 -13.30
CA LEU A 38 -7.07 -50.59 -14.11
C LEU A 38 -6.85 -49.95 -15.51
N PRO A 39 -5.64 -50.09 -16.12
CA PRO A 39 -5.19 -49.43 -17.35
C PRO A 39 -4.97 -50.39 -18.54
N TYR A 40 -5.05 -49.93 -19.79
CA TYR A 40 -4.50 -50.54 -21.03
C TYR A 40 -4.45 -49.43 -22.11
N GLY A 41 -3.53 -49.30 -23.08
CA GLY A 41 -2.41 -50.11 -23.55
C GLY A 41 -1.74 -49.41 -24.76
N LEU A 42 -0.48 -49.77 -25.01
CA LEU A 42 0.42 -49.41 -26.12
C LEU A 42 -0.16 -49.65 -27.52
N PHE A 43 0.23 -48.84 -28.52
CA PHE A 43 0.56 -49.34 -29.87
C PHE A 43 1.64 -48.49 -30.58
N ARG A 44 2.35 -49.16 -31.48
CA ARG A 44 3.73 -48.95 -31.98
C ARG A 44 3.73 -48.54 -33.48
N PHE A 45 4.79 -47.80 -33.86
CA PHE A 45 5.56 -47.82 -35.12
C PHE A 45 4.99 -47.37 -36.49
N LEU A 46 5.80 -46.54 -37.18
CA LEU A 46 6.34 -46.60 -38.57
C LEU A 46 6.66 -45.15 -39.04
N SER A 47 7.89 -44.65 -39.03
CA SER A 47 9.05 -44.83 -39.95
C SER A 47 8.82 -44.49 -41.45
N PHE A 48 9.17 -43.23 -41.83
CA PHE A 48 9.91 -42.74 -43.05
C PHE A 48 9.39 -43.00 -44.49
N PRO A 49 9.88 -42.33 -45.58
CA PRO A 49 10.65 -41.07 -45.71
C PRO A 49 10.28 -40.14 -46.94
N PHE A 50 11.05 -39.04 -47.10
CA PHE A 50 11.46 -38.34 -48.34
C PHE A 50 10.41 -37.79 -49.33
N ARG A 51 10.34 -36.46 -49.46
CA ARG A 51 10.92 -35.72 -50.62
C ARG A 51 10.77 -34.20 -50.50
N THR A 52 11.86 -33.57 -50.90
CA THR A 52 12.14 -32.15 -51.13
C THR A 52 11.13 -31.44 -52.02
N LEU A 53 10.72 -30.23 -51.63
CA LEU A 53 10.42 -29.16 -52.59
C LEU A 53 10.85 -27.80 -52.02
N TRP A 54 11.65 -27.15 -52.82
CA TRP A 54 12.25 -25.82 -52.70
C TRP A 54 11.14 -24.76 -52.78
N GLY A 55 11.03 -23.89 -51.79
CA GLY A 55 10.02 -22.83 -51.76
C GLY A 55 10.56 -21.58 -51.07
N ALA A 56 10.81 -20.55 -51.88
CA ALA A 56 11.13 -19.16 -51.57
C ALA A 56 11.13 -18.76 -50.07
N SER A 57 12.33 -18.47 -49.55
CA SER A 57 12.48 -17.74 -48.28
C SER A 57 12.06 -16.29 -48.49
N ARG A 58 10.78 -16.00 -48.28
CA ARG A 58 10.32 -14.64 -48.00
C ARG A 58 10.57 -14.38 -46.53
N SER A 59 11.62 -13.61 -46.25
CA SER A 59 11.86 -13.01 -44.94
C SER A 59 10.70 -12.07 -44.60
N LEU A 60 9.65 -12.61 -44.00
CA LEU A 60 8.65 -11.83 -43.28
C LEU A 60 9.33 -11.32 -42.02
N LYS A 61 9.81 -10.08 -42.07
CA LYS A 61 10.03 -9.29 -40.86
C LYS A 61 8.69 -9.16 -40.17
N VAL A 62 8.41 -10.08 -39.25
CA VAL A 62 7.40 -9.86 -38.22
C VAL A 62 8.00 -8.82 -37.29
N THR A 63 7.87 -7.55 -37.65
CA THR A 63 7.93 -6.48 -36.67
C THR A 63 6.71 -6.66 -35.80
N GLN A 64 6.85 -7.50 -34.79
CA GLN A 64 5.96 -7.51 -33.65
C GLN A 64 6.16 -6.18 -32.95
N PHE A 65 5.42 -5.17 -33.43
CA PHE A 65 5.09 -4.03 -32.61
C PHE A 65 4.29 -4.60 -31.45
N CYS A 66 4.98 -4.91 -30.35
CA CYS A 66 4.36 -4.87 -29.04
C CYS A 66 3.89 -3.44 -28.89
N SER A 67 2.64 -3.20 -29.26
CA SER A 67 1.89 -2.07 -28.73
C SER A 67 1.93 -2.29 -27.22
N VAL A 68 2.81 -1.57 -26.55
CA VAL A 68 2.71 -1.35 -25.11
C VAL A 68 1.45 -0.52 -24.98
N THR A 69 0.30 -1.19 -24.95
CA THR A 69 -0.90 -0.59 -24.41
C THR A 69 -0.49 -0.14 -23.03
N SER A 70 -0.43 1.19 -22.82
CA SER A 70 -0.45 1.76 -21.49
C SER A 70 -1.76 1.28 -20.87
N SER A 71 -1.73 0.11 -20.23
CA SER A 71 -2.79 -0.30 -19.34
C SER A 71 -2.80 0.80 -18.30
N SER A 72 -3.85 1.61 -18.32
CA SER A 72 -4.22 2.41 -17.16
C SER A 72 -4.51 1.40 -16.06
N SER A 73 -3.45 1.02 -15.35
CA SER A 73 -3.54 0.13 -14.21
C SER A 73 -4.29 0.91 -13.15
N SER A 74 -5.46 0.41 -12.74
CA SER A 74 -6.31 1.14 -11.81
C SER A 74 -5.81 0.91 -10.38
N LEU A 75 -5.06 1.88 -9.85
CA LEU A 75 -4.70 1.94 -8.44
C LEU A 75 -5.87 2.57 -7.67
N GLN A 76 -6.46 1.83 -6.73
CA GLN A 76 -7.47 2.38 -5.82
C GLN A 76 -6.82 2.77 -4.50
N ILE A 77 -7.09 3.98 -4.04
CA ILE A 77 -6.53 4.53 -2.79
C ILE A 77 -7.66 4.66 -1.77
N GLU A 78 -7.51 4.01 -0.62
CA GLU A 78 -8.42 4.10 0.53
C GLU A 78 -7.70 4.76 1.70
N LEU A 79 -8.23 5.89 2.16
CA LEU A 79 -7.77 6.55 3.37
C LEU A 79 -8.26 5.79 4.61
N VAL A 80 -7.34 5.51 5.53
CA VAL A 80 -7.57 4.82 6.80
C VAL A 80 -7.20 5.78 7.92
N PRO A 81 -8.19 6.33 8.65
CA PRO A 81 -7.91 7.17 9.82
C PRO A 81 -7.22 6.34 10.91
N CYS A 82 -6.14 6.89 11.45
CA CYS A 82 -5.36 6.31 12.53
C CYS A 82 -5.13 7.33 13.63
N LEU A 83 -4.91 6.86 14.85
CA LEU A 83 -4.63 7.69 16.02
C LEU A 83 -5.69 8.81 16.17
N LYS A 84 -5.24 10.08 16.19
CA LYS A 84 -6.12 11.24 16.36
C LYS A 84 -6.43 11.91 15.03
N ASP A 85 -5.41 12.10 14.21
CA ASP A 85 -5.47 12.90 12.98
C ASP A 85 -4.56 12.34 11.87
N ASN A 86 -3.93 11.18 12.05
CA ASN A 86 -3.07 10.57 11.03
C ASN A 86 -3.91 9.90 9.95
N TYR A 87 -3.40 9.93 8.72
CA TYR A 87 -3.89 9.16 7.59
C TYR A 87 -2.87 8.11 7.15
N ALA A 88 -3.29 6.84 7.21
CA ALA A 88 -2.67 5.79 6.43
C ALA A 88 -3.42 5.62 5.10
N TYR A 89 -2.74 5.12 4.06
CA TYR A 89 -3.35 4.93 2.75
C TYR A 89 -3.19 3.50 2.27
N LEU A 90 -4.29 2.77 2.13
CA LEU A 90 -4.31 1.46 1.51
C LEU A 90 -4.35 1.61 -0.01
N LEU A 91 -3.40 0.96 -0.67
CA LEU A 91 -3.24 0.95 -2.12
C LEU A 91 -3.65 -0.41 -2.65
N TYR A 92 -4.69 -0.47 -3.46
CA TYR A 92 -5.14 -1.70 -4.09
C TYR A 92 -4.87 -1.66 -5.59
N ASP A 93 -4.00 -2.54 -6.06
CA ASP A 93 -3.92 -2.81 -7.48
C ASP A 93 -5.05 -3.78 -7.88
N VAL A 94 -5.91 -3.34 -8.79
CA VAL A 94 -7.10 -4.10 -9.20
C VAL A 94 -6.73 -5.33 -10.03
N ASP A 95 -5.66 -5.25 -10.82
CA ASP A 95 -5.31 -6.27 -11.81
C ASP A 95 -4.64 -7.49 -11.15
N THR A 96 -3.69 -7.26 -10.24
CA THR A 96 -2.95 -8.32 -9.55
C THR A 96 -3.53 -8.66 -8.18
N GLY A 97 -4.35 -7.77 -7.61
CA GLY A 97 -4.82 -7.87 -6.23
C GLY A 97 -3.76 -7.56 -5.18
N THR A 98 -2.59 -7.05 -5.59
CA THR A 98 -1.52 -6.60 -4.69
C THR A 98 -2.02 -5.45 -3.82
N VAL A 99 -1.68 -5.49 -2.53
CA VAL A 99 -2.05 -4.43 -1.59
C VAL A 99 -0.82 -3.85 -0.91
N GLY A 100 -0.76 -2.52 -0.89
CA GLY A 100 0.21 -1.74 -0.13
C GLY A 100 -0.49 -0.93 0.96
N VAL A 101 0.27 -0.51 1.97
CA VAL A 101 -0.17 0.53 2.89
C VAL A 101 0.94 1.57 3.03
N VAL A 102 0.59 2.85 2.93
CA VAL A 102 1.48 3.97 3.25
C VAL A 102 1.24 4.40 4.69
N ASP A 103 2.34 4.58 5.44
CA ASP A 103 2.39 5.13 6.79
C ASP A 103 1.41 4.51 7.80
N PRO A 104 1.44 3.19 8.06
CA PRO A 104 0.57 2.58 9.06
C PRO A 104 0.99 2.99 10.48
N SER A 105 0.37 4.06 11.02
CA SER A 105 0.58 4.53 12.39
C SER A 105 0.37 3.43 13.44
N GLU A 106 -0.69 2.65 13.24
CA GLU A 106 -1.08 1.51 14.07
C GLU A 106 -1.59 0.38 13.18
N SER A 107 -1.35 -0.86 13.61
CA SER A 107 -1.69 -2.06 12.85
C SER A 107 -3.20 -2.30 12.75
N ARG A 108 -3.95 -1.99 13.82
CA ARG A 108 -5.34 -2.41 13.99
C ARG A 108 -6.29 -1.83 12.92
N PRO A 109 -6.31 -0.52 12.64
CA PRO A 109 -7.19 0.04 11.60
C PRO A 109 -6.92 -0.56 10.22
N VAL A 110 -5.64 -0.78 9.89
CA VAL A 110 -5.22 -1.40 8.63
C VAL A 110 -5.70 -2.85 8.54
N ILE A 111 -5.52 -3.64 9.61
CA ILE A 111 -6.00 -5.02 9.69
C ILE A 111 -7.52 -5.09 9.52
N ASP A 112 -8.26 -4.19 10.17
CA ASP A 112 -9.72 -4.16 10.09
C ASP A 112 -10.19 -3.81 8.67
N ALA A 113 -9.57 -2.83 8.01
CA ALA A 113 -9.86 -2.47 6.63
C ALA A 113 -9.59 -3.61 5.65
N LEU A 114 -8.43 -4.27 5.76
CA LEU A 114 -8.06 -5.44 4.94
C LEU A 114 -9.03 -6.61 5.15
N SER A 115 -9.42 -6.87 6.40
CA SER A 115 -10.32 -7.96 6.77
C SER A 115 -11.72 -7.78 6.18
N ARG A 116 -12.25 -6.55 6.17
CA ARG A 116 -13.56 -6.25 5.53
C ARG A 116 -13.60 -6.58 4.04
N LYS A 117 -12.44 -6.50 3.36
CA LYS A 117 -12.31 -6.76 1.92
C LYS A 117 -11.71 -8.13 1.61
N ASN A 118 -11.42 -8.94 2.63
CA ASN A 118 -10.73 -10.23 2.51
C ASN A 118 -9.45 -10.14 1.67
N ARG A 119 -8.61 -9.13 1.94
CA ARG A 119 -7.34 -8.89 1.26
C ARG A 119 -6.15 -9.19 2.17
N ASN A 120 -5.03 -9.55 1.56
CA ASN A 120 -3.74 -9.72 2.23
C ASN A 120 -2.83 -8.53 1.91
N LEU A 121 -1.92 -8.18 2.83
CA LEU A 121 -0.98 -7.07 2.66
C LEU A 121 0.35 -7.57 2.06
N THR A 122 0.81 -6.90 1.01
CA THR A 122 2.08 -7.22 0.33
C THR A 122 3.19 -6.25 0.73
N TYR A 123 2.88 -4.96 0.78
CA TYR A 123 3.88 -3.90 0.97
C TYR A 123 3.47 -2.91 2.06
N ILE A 124 4.47 -2.41 2.79
CA ILE A 124 4.35 -1.27 3.71
C ILE A 124 5.33 -0.21 3.21
N LEU A 125 4.87 0.99 2.95
CA LEU A 125 5.69 2.11 2.49
C LEU A 125 5.71 3.16 3.61
N ASN A 126 6.90 3.56 4.07
CA ASN A 126 7.03 4.62 5.06
C ASN A 126 7.70 5.85 4.45
N THR A 127 7.06 7.00 4.62
CA THR A 127 7.58 8.30 4.17
C THR A 127 8.77 8.74 5.03
N HIS A 128 8.69 8.53 6.34
CA HIS A 128 9.74 8.82 7.30
C HIS A 128 9.64 7.96 8.56
N HIS A 129 10.56 8.16 9.51
CA HIS A 129 10.75 7.28 10.65
C HIS A 129 9.93 7.60 11.91
N HIS A 130 9.10 8.66 11.93
CA HIS A 130 8.34 8.96 13.14
C HIS A 130 7.36 7.82 13.48
N TYR A 131 7.10 7.67 14.77
CA TYR A 131 6.37 6.53 15.29
C TYR A 131 4.92 6.48 14.79
N ASP A 132 4.28 7.63 14.66
CA ASP A 132 2.94 7.76 14.12
C ASP A 132 2.83 7.50 12.61
N HIS A 133 3.94 7.20 11.92
CA HIS A 133 3.94 6.71 10.53
C HIS A 133 4.45 5.26 10.42
N THR A 134 5.06 4.72 11.49
CA THR A 134 5.77 3.44 11.45
C THR A 134 5.35 2.44 12.54
N GLY A 135 4.50 2.86 13.49
CA GLY A 135 4.17 2.08 14.67
C GLY A 135 3.48 0.74 14.37
N GLY A 136 2.76 0.65 13.24
CA GLY A 136 2.13 -0.58 12.76
C GLY A 136 3.08 -1.54 12.03
N ASN A 137 4.28 -1.12 11.65
CA ASN A 137 5.14 -1.86 10.71
C ASN A 137 5.42 -3.30 11.12
N LEU A 138 5.95 -3.49 12.35
CA LEU A 138 6.43 -4.81 12.78
C LEU A 138 5.29 -5.82 12.93
N GLU A 139 4.13 -5.39 13.45
CA GLU A 139 2.97 -6.27 13.59
C GLU A 139 2.39 -6.63 12.22
N LEU A 140 2.21 -5.65 11.33
CA LEU A 140 1.69 -5.89 9.98
C LEU A 140 2.63 -6.81 9.18
N LYS A 141 3.94 -6.58 9.27
CA LYS A 141 4.97 -7.45 8.68
C LYS A 141 4.88 -8.87 9.23
N ALA A 142 4.83 -9.03 10.55
CA ALA A 142 4.75 -10.35 11.19
C ALA A 142 3.46 -11.10 10.81
N ARG A 143 2.33 -10.38 10.71
CA ARG A 143 1.02 -10.95 10.41
C ARG A 143 0.86 -11.39 8.96
N TYR A 144 1.35 -10.58 8.02
CA TYR A 144 1.06 -10.76 6.59
C TYR A 144 2.27 -11.20 5.77
N GLY A 145 3.48 -11.16 6.34
CA GLY A 145 4.72 -11.37 5.59
C GLY A 145 5.06 -10.21 4.64
N ALA A 146 4.45 -9.03 4.87
CA ALA A 146 4.62 -7.85 4.04
C ALA A 146 6.08 -7.36 4.04
N LYS A 147 6.50 -6.75 2.92
CA LYS A 147 7.82 -6.10 2.81
C LYS A 147 7.72 -4.62 3.14
N VAL A 148 8.57 -4.17 4.06
CA VAL A 148 8.66 -2.77 4.47
C VAL A 148 9.63 -2.03 3.57
N ILE A 149 9.20 -0.92 3.02
CA ILE A 149 9.90 -0.06 2.08
C ILE A 149 10.04 1.32 2.70
N GLY A 150 11.22 1.90 2.59
CA GLY A 150 11.48 3.23 3.13
C GLY A 150 12.78 3.83 2.60
N SER A 151 13.14 4.98 3.15
CA SER A 151 14.36 5.70 2.78
C SER A 151 15.63 4.96 3.20
N MET A 152 16.63 4.93 2.32
CA MET A 152 17.97 4.45 2.63
C MET A 152 18.63 5.26 3.75
N LYS A 153 18.34 6.57 3.83
CA LYS A 153 18.85 7.45 4.90
C LYS A 153 18.28 7.08 6.28
N ASP A 154 17.08 6.49 6.30
CA ASP A 154 16.38 6.07 7.50
C ASP A 154 16.34 4.54 7.67
N LYS A 155 17.21 3.80 6.97
CA LYS A 155 17.24 2.33 7.02
C LYS A 155 17.33 1.79 8.46
N ASP A 156 18.12 2.42 9.32
CA ASP A 156 18.27 1.98 10.71
C ASP A 156 17.20 2.58 11.65
N ARG A 157 16.35 3.47 11.14
CA ARG A 157 15.30 4.17 11.90
C ARG A 157 13.88 3.67 11.58
N ILE A 158 13.65 3.12 10.38
CA ILE A 158 12.37 2.55 9.97
C ILE A 158 12.27 1.09 10.46
N PRO A 159 11.34 0.78 11.38
CA PRO A 159 11.24 -0.56 11.95
C PRO A 159 10.91 -1.61 10.88
N GLY A 160 11.80 -2.60 10.76
CA GLY A 160 11.59 -3.77 9.93
C GLY A 160 11.79 -3.55 8.43
N ILE A 161 12.44 -2.47 8.00
CA ILE A 161 12.72 -2.20 6.58
C ILE A 161 13.36 -3.41 5.88
N ASP A 162 12.85 -3.76 4.70
CA ASP A 162 13.38 -4.79 3.80
C ASP A 162 14.00 -4.17 2.54
N ILE A 163 13.37 -3.11 2.03
CA ILE A 163 13.74 -2.43 0.78
C ILE A 163 14.03 -0.97 1.11
N ALA A 164 15.28 -0.56 0.89
CA ALA A 164 15.74 0.79 1.15
C ALA A 164 15.97 1.51 -0.19
N LEU A 165 15.35 2.67 -0.38
CA LEU A 165 15.34 3.43 -1.63
C LEU A 165 16.04 4.79 -1.46
N ASN A 166 16.64 5.30 -2.53
CA ASN A 166 17.29 6.61 -2.60
C ASN A 166 16.46 7.59 -3.44
N ASP A 167 16.83 8.86 -3.39
CA ASP A 167 16.31 9.89 -4.30
C ASP A 167 16.43 9.47 -5.77
N GLY A 168 15.34 9.66 -6.53
CA GLY A 168 15.29 9.36 -7.96
C GLY A 168 15.14 7.86 -8.29
N ASP A 169 15.13 6.98 -7.30
CA ASP A 169 14.88 5.55 -7.54
C ASP A 169 13.48 5.33 -8.12
N LYS A 170 13.41 4.36 -9.04
CA LYS A 170 12.17 3.86 -9.60
C LYS A 170 11.87 2.50 -9.02
N TRP A 171 10.76 2.38 -8.30
CA TRP A 171 10.28 1.12 -7.75
C TRP A 171 8.97 0.71 -8.41
N MET A 172 8.66 -0.59 -8.44
CA MET A 172 7.47 -1.12 -9.10
C MET A 172 6.48 -1.68 -8.08
N PHE A 173 5.33 -1.02 -7.94
CA PHE A 173 4.19 -1.53 -7.18
C PHE A 173 3.26 -2.26 -8.14
N ALA A 174 3.35 -3.59 -8.26
CA ALA A 174 2.45 -4.38 -9.13
C ALA A 174 2.36 -3.88 -10.59
N GLY A 175 3.46 -3.36 -11.14
CA GLY A 175 3.50 -2.80 -12.50
C GLY A 175 3.27 -1.28 -12.58
N HIS A 176 2.88 -0.64 -11.47
CA HIS A 176 2.84 0.81 -11.35
C HIS A 176 4.24 1.34 -11.00
N GLU A 177 4.75 2.25 -11.81
CA GLU A 177 6.00 2.96 -11.49
C GLU A 177 5.78 3.88 -10.28
N VAL A 178 6.69 3.80 -9.33
CA VAL A 178 6.77 4.66 -8.14
C VAL A 178 8.10 5.39 -8.20
N LEU A 179 8.05 6.72 -8.32
CA LEU A 179 9.22 7.58 -8.24
C LEU A 179 9.43 8.00 -6.79
N VAL A 180 10.62 7.71 -6.26
CA VAL A 180 11.03 8.14 -4.92
C VAL A 180 11.66 9.52 -5.01
N ILE A 181 11.15 10.45 -4.22
CA ILE A 181 11.62 11.83 -4.19
C ILE A 181 12.05 12.13 -2.75
N ASP A 182 13.33 12.43 -2.55
CA ASP A 182 13.81 12.95 -1.28
C ASP A 182 13.14 14.29 -0.99
N THR A 183 12.55 14.41 0.18
CA THR A 183 11.83 15.60 0.62
C THR A 183 12.26 16.03 2.03
N PRO A 184 13.57 16.28 2.27
CA PRO A 184 14.07 16.68 3.58
C PRO A 184 13.47 18.00 4.06
N GLY A 185 13.32 18.13 5.38
CA GLY A 185 12.79 19.33 6.02
C GLY A 185 12.18 18.97 7.37
N HIS A 186 11.08 18.23 7.33
CA HIS A 186 10.47 17.67 8.54
C HIS A 186 11.44 16.71 9.25
N THR A 187 11.89 15.68 8.52
CA THR A 187 13.04 14.84 8.90
C THR A 187 14.07 14.85 7.77
N ARG A 188 15.33 14.50 8.06
CA ARG A 188 16.42 14.49 7.07
C ARG A 188 16.37 13.29 6.11
N GLY A 189 15.66 12.24 6.51
CA GLY A 189 15.49 11.01 5.73
C GLY A 189 14.14 10.91 5.03
N HIS A 190 13.29 11.95 5.13
CA HIS A 190 11.95 11.95 4.57
C HIS A 190 11.97 11.75 3.04
N ILE A 191 11.14 10.83 2.56
CA ILE A 191 10.87 10.60 1.14
C ILE A 191 9.38 10.70 0.86
N SER A 192 9.05 11.09 -0.36
CA SER A 192 7.69 11.08 -0.89
C SER A 192 7.60 10.11 -2.07
N PHE A 193 6.45 9.45 -2.19
CA PHE A 193 6.20 8.44 -3.24
C PHE A 193 5.25 9.01 -4.30
N HIS A 194 5.76 9.22 -5.51
CA HIS A 194 4.96 9.68 -6.65
C HIS A 194 4.60 8.50 -7.55
N PHE A 195 3.31 8.30 -7.77
CA PHE A 195 2.72 7.33 -8.70
C PHE A 195 2.22 8.09 -9.94
N PRO A 196 3.09 8.38 -10.94
CA PRO A 196 2.70 9.20 -12.09
C PRO A 196 1.54 8.62 -12.89
N GLY A 197 1.48 7.29 -13.03
CA GLY A 197 0.38 6.61 -13.74
C GLY A 197 -0.99 6.75 -13.07
N SER A 198 -1.02 7.12 -11.78
CA SER A 198 -2.23 7.35 -11.00
C SER A 198 -2.47 8.81 -10.64
N GLY A 199 -1.56 9.73 -11.03
CA GLY A 199 -1.60 11.13 -10.63
C GLY A 199 -1.70 11.28 -9.10
N ALA A 200 -0.91 10.50 -8.35
CA ALA A 200 -0.98 10.43 -6.89
C ALA A 200 0.40 10.58 -6.25
N MET A 201 0.49 11.37 -5.19
CA MET A 201 1.73 11.64 -4.47
C MET A 201 1.49 11.53 -2.96
N PHE A 202 2.25 10.66 -2.30
CA PHE A 202 2.22 10.50 -0.84
C PHE A 202 3.32 11.35 -0.22
N THR A 203 2.92 12.44 0.45
CA THR A 203 3.85 13.49 0.90
C THR A 203 4.26 13.36 2.35
N GLY A 204 3.66 12.43 3.11
CA GLY A 204 3.88 12.31 4.55
C GLY A 204 3.73 13.67 5.22
N ASP A 205 4.77 14.09 5.92
CA ASP A 205 4.78 15.31 6.72
C ASP A 205 5.53 16.45 6.04
N THR A 206 5.92 16.32 4.78
CA THR A 206 6.55 17.44 4.06
C THR A 206 5.51 18.49 3.67
N LEU A 207 4.45 18.07 2.97
CA LEU A 207 3.38 18.95 2.48
C LEU A 207 2.03 18.46 3.01
N PHE A 208 1.27 19.36 3.63
CA PHE A 208 -0.13 19.19 3.97
C PHE A 208 -1.01 20.11 3.12
N SER A 209 -2.33 19.94 3.24
CA SER A 209 -3.25 20.95 2.71
C SER A 209 -3.04 22.27 3.44
N LEU A 210 -2.64 23.32 2.71
CA LEU A 210 -2.41 24.69 3.19
C LEU A 210 -1.24 24.89 4.17
N SER A 211 -0.43 23.87 4.47
CA SER A 211 0.72 23.99 5.38
C SER A 211 1.84 23.01 5.04
N CYS A 212 2.93 23.04 5.81
CA CYS A 212 4.05 22.11 5.69
C CYS A 212 4.48 21.62 7.07
N GLY A 213 5.24 20.53 7.10
CA GLY A 213 5.76 19.96 8.34
C GLY A 213 6.59 20.93 9.16
N LYS A 214 6.51 20.78 10.48
CA LYS A 214 7.50 21.40 11.39
C LYS A 214 8.88 20.86 11.07
N LEU A 215 9.89 21.73 11.13
CA LEU A 215 11.28 21.40 10.82
C LEU A 215 11.95 20.79 12.05
N PHE A 216 11.81 19.48 12.27
CA PHE A 216 12.45 18.82 13.40
C PHE A 216 13.93 18.52 13.15
N GLU A 217 14.30 18.12 11.93
CA GLU A 217 15.68 17.74 11.59
C GLU A 217 16.30 18.55 10.44
N GLY A 218 15.49 19.24 9.64
CA GLY A 218 15.94 20.01 8.47
C GLY A 218 15.89 21.52 8.66
N THR A 219 16.25 22.22 7.59
CA THR A 219 16.30 23.69 7.49
C THR A 219 15.15 24.24 6.66
N PRO A 220 14.81 25.54 6.78
CA PRO A 220 13.81 26.17 5.92
C PRO A 220 14.15 26.07 4.43
N GLN A 221 15.44 26.12 4.09
CA GLN A 221 15.92 25.98 2.71
C GLN A 221 15.69 24.58 2.16
N GLU A 222 15.94 23.54 2.97
CA GLU A 222 15.63 22.15 2.59
C GLU A 222 14.13 21.95 2.38
N MET A 223 13.30 22.44 3.31
CA MET A 223 11.84 22.35 3.16
C MET A 223 11.36 23.10 1.91
N LEU A 224 11.84 24.31 1.66
CA LEU A 224 11.47 25.06 0.46
C LEU A 224 11.85 24.29 -0.81
N SER A 225 13.06 23.74 -0.88
CA SER A 225 13.49 22.93 -2.03
C SER A 225 12.62 21.67 -2.20
N SER A 226 12.26 21.00 -1.11
CA SER A 226 11.35 19.85 -1.11
C SER A 226 9.97 20.22 -1.65
N LEU A 227 9.41 21.37 -1.21
CA LEU A 227 8.14 21.88 -1.69
C LEU A 227 8.21 22.25 -3.17
N GLU A 228 9.28 22.89 -3.64
CA GLU A 228 9.49 23.21 -5.05
C GLU A 228 9.50 21.95 -5.93
N ARG A 229 10.12 20.86 -5.46
CA ARG A 229 10.08 19.57 -6.16
C ARG A 229 8.65 19.03 -6.27
N ILE A 230 7.88 19.08 -5.19
CA ILE A 230 6.47 18.62 -5.19
C ILE A 230 5.62 19.50 -6.11
N MET A 231 5.79 20.83 -6.05
CA MET A 231 5.06 21.80 -6.88
C MET A 231 5.46 21.75 -8.37
N SER A 232 6.56 21.10 -8.72
CA SER A 232 6.97 20.90 -10.11
C SER A 232 6.28 19.71 -10.80
N LEU A 233 5.49 18.93 -10.05
CA LEU A 233 4.65 17.86 -10.58
C LEU A 233 3.45 18.44 -11.35
N PRO A 234 2.77 17.64 -12.19
CA PRO A 234 1.56 18.08 -12.89
C PRO A 234 0.48 18.62 -11.93
N ASP A 235 -0.22 19.68 -12.33
CA ASP A 235 -1.24 20.36 -11.51
C ASP A 235 -2.39 19.45 -11.07
N ASP A 236 -2.65 18.36 -11.79
CA ASP A 236 -3.68 17.36 -11.48
C ASP A 236 -3.19 16.23 -10.56
N THR A 237 -1.97 16.35 -10.01
CA THR A 237 -1.44 15.39 -9.03
C THR A 237 -2.17 15.52 -7.69
N ASN A 238 -2.84 14.45 -7.27
CA ASN A 238 -3.50 14.36 -5.97
C ASN A 238 -2.47 14.18 -4.86
N ILE A 239 -2.54 15.05 -3.83
CA ILE A 239 -1.67 14.99 -2.65
C ILE A 239 -2.35 14.20 -1.53
N TYR A 240 -1.64 13.20 -1.01
CA TYR A 240 -2.03 12.35 0.11
C TYR A 240 -1.04 12.55 1.26
N CYS A 241 -1.40 13.44 2.18
CA CYS A 241 -0.54 13.90 3.27
C CYS A 241 -0.79 13.18 4.60
N GLY A 242 0.17 13.25 5.53
CA GLY A 242 0.19 12.43 6.75
C GLY A 242 -0.92 12.72 7.76
N HIS A 243 -1.48 13.93 7.76
CA HIS A 243 -2.40 14.38 8.81
C HIS A 243 -3.57 15.23 8.31
N GLU A 244 -4.67 15.20 9.06
CA GLU A 244 -5.81 16.12 8.93
C GLU A 244 -5.56 17.44 9.67
N TYR A 245 -4.71 18.30 9.10
CA TYR A 245 -4.43 19.64 9.62
C TYR A 245 -5.10 20.77 8.81
N THR A 246 -6.05 20.44 7.93
CA THR A 246 -6.65 21.42 7.00
C THR A 246 -7.48 22.49 7.71
N LEU A 247 -8.24 22.07 8.71
CA LEU A 247 -9.09 22.91 9.55
C LEU A 247 -8.49 22.96 10.95
N GLU A 248 -7.37 23.65 11.13
CA GLU A 248 -6.90 23.93 12.49
C GLU A 248 -7.98 24.73 13.25
N LYS A 249 -8.38 24.23 14.42
CA LYS A 249 -9.25 24.92 15.39
C LYS A 249 -8.43 25.68 16.41
#